data_AF-A0A8S9HQV1-F1
#
_entry.id   AF-A0A8S9HQV1-F1
#
_cell.length_a   1.000
_cell.length_b   1.000
_cell.length_c   1.000
_cell.angle_alpha   90.00
_cell.angle_beta   90.00
_cell.angle_gamma   90.00
#
_symmetry.space_group_name_H-M   'P 1'
#
loop_
_entity.id
_entity.type
_entity.pdbx_description
1 polymer ?
#
loop_
_entity_poly.entity_id
_entity_poly.type
_entity_poly.pdbx_seq_one_letter_code
_entity_poly.pdbx_strand_id
1 'polypeptide(L)'
;MDINYSPLGFLISLFFIVTFLAPQVKSRAFYVFGDSLVDNGNNDYLVTTARADNYPYGIDYPTRRPTGRFSNGLNIPDIISEAIGMPSTLPYLSPQLTGENLLVGANFASAGIGILNDTGIQFKLYELGARRVLVTGTGAMGCAPAELAQHSRNGECYGALQTAAALFNPQLVNLIASVNAEIGQDVFVAANAYQMNMDYLTNPEQFGNYNSSLINLLVVLTV
;
A
#
# COMPACT_ATOMS: atom_id res chain seq x y z
N MET A 1 15.71 42.62 45.67
CA MET A 1 14.99 43.05 44.45
C MET A 1 14.17 41.86 44.02
N ASP A 2 12.94 41.78 44.53
CA ASP A 2 12.04 40.66 44.26
C ASP A 2 11.43 40.85 42.87
N ILE A 3 11.74 39.93 41.96
CA ILE A 3 11.20 39.95 40.61
C ILE A 3 9.72 39.55 40.73
N ASN A 4 8.85 40.54 40.64
CA ASN A 4 7.40 40.36 40.71
C ASN A 4 6.93 39.86 39.34
N TYR A 5 6.90 38.54 39.15
CA TYR A 5 6.36 37.94 37.93
C TYR A 5 4.84 38.10 37.93
N SER A 6 4.31 38.91 37.00
CA SER A 6 2.86 38.99 36.83
C SER A 6 2.34 37.61 36.40
N PRO A 7 1.17 37.17 36.91
CA PRO A 7 0.60 35.87 36.53
C PRO A 7 0.37 35.80 35.01
N LEU A 8 0.16 36.94 34.36
CA LEU A 8 0.04 37.04 32.91
C LEU A 8 1.36 36.72 32.19
N GLY A 9 2.50 37.19 32.70
CA GLY A 9 3.82 36.88 32.14
C GLY A 9 4.18 35.40 32.24
N PHE A 10 3.78 34.75 33.33
CA PHE A 10 3.96 33.30 33.50
C PHE A 10 3.09 32.50 32.53
N LEU A 11 1.82 32.88 32.35
CA LEU A 11 0.91 32.24 31.40
C LEU A 11 1.36 32.41 29.95
N ILE A 12 1.85 33.61 29.58
CA ILE A 12 2.40 33.88 28.25
C ILE A 12 3.65 33.01 28.01
N SER A 13 4.57 32.97 28.98
CA SER A 13 5.77 32.13 28.90
C SER A 13 5.43 30.65 28.76
N LEU A 14 4.47 30.15 29.56
CA LEU A 14 4.01 28.77 29.49
C LEU A 14 3.36 28.45 28.13
N PHE A 15 2.57 29.37 27.57
CA PHE A 15 1.97 29.22 26.25
C PHE A 15 3.02 29.18 25.12
N PHE A 16 4.06 30.03 25.20
CA PHE A 16 5.19 29.99 24.28
C PHE A 16 6.02 28.71 24.41
N ILE A 17 6.24 28.21 25.62
CA ILE A 17 6.94 26.95 25.86
C ILE A 17 6.15 25.77 25.32
N VAL A 18 4.83 25.72 25.53
CA VAL A 18 3.95 24.66 25.01
C VAL A 18 3.88 24.67 23.48
N THR A 19 3.89 25.85 22.84
CA THR A 19 3.89 25.94 21.36
C THR A 19 5.24 25.57 20.74
N PHE A 20 6.37 25.85 21.40
CA PHE A 20 7.70 25.43 20.93
C PHE A 20 8.01 23.94 21.21
N LEU A 21 7.45 23.37 22.29
CA LEU A 21 7.57 21.95 22.62
C LEU A 21 6.54 21.07 21.93
N ALA A 22 5.53 21.67 21.27
CA ALA A 22 4.63 20.92 20.41
C ALA A 22 5.46 20.16 19.37
N PRO A 23 5.36 18.83 19.28
CA PRO A 23 6.07 18.08 18.27
C PRO A 23 5.68 18.66 16.90
N GLN A 24 6.67 19.16 16.16
CA GLN A 24 6.51 19.41 14.74
C GLN A 24 6.28 18.04 14.09
N VAL A 25 5.01 17.65 13.92
CA VAL A 25 4.66 16.47 13.14
C VAL A 25 5.15 16.76 11.73
N LYS A 26 6.28 16.15 11.37
CA LYS A 26 6.71 16.04 9.99
C LYS A 26 5.66 15.15 9.31
N SER A 27 4.55 15.74 8.86
CA SER A 27 3.56 14.99 8.10
C SER A 27 4.25 14.55 6.81
N ARG A 28 4.34 13.24 6.64
CA ARG A 28 4.79 12.66 5.38
C ARG A 28 3.51 12.22 4.69
N ALA A 29 3.22 12.76 3.51
CA ALA A 29 2.12 12.24 2.73
C ALA A 29 2.47 10.84 2.20
N PHE A 30 1.47 9.96 2.16
CA PHE A 30 1.59 8.62 1.60
C PHE A 30 0.72 8.52 0.35
N TYR A 31 1.34 8.23 -0.79
CA TYR A 31 0.65 8.10 -2.06
C TYR A 31 0.76 6.67 -2.57
N VAL A 32 -0.37 6.11 -2.98
CA VAL A 32 -0.48 4.71 -3.38
C VAL A 32 -0.88 4.65 -4.84
N PHE A 33 -0.18 3.83 -5.61
CA PHE A 33 -0.46 3.56 -7.02
C PHE A 33 -0.43 2.06 -7.25
N GLY A 34 -1.32 1.55 -8.09
CA GLY A 34 -1.40 0.12 -8.38
C GLY A 34 -2.79 -0.30 -8.80
N ASP A 35 -3.10 -1.57 -8.58
CA ASP A 35 -4.34 -2.21 -9.00
C ASP A 35 -5.25 -2.57 -7.82
N SER A 36 -6.10 -3.58 -8.00
CA SER A 36 -7.00 -4.13 -6.98
C SER A 36 -6.32 -4.46 -5.66
N LEU A 37 -5.04 -4.86 -5.66
CA LEU A 37 -4.32 -5.24 -4.44
C LEU A 37 -4.22 -4.12 -3.42
N VAL A 38 -4.15 -2.90 -3.93
CA VAL A 38 -3.90 -1.70 -3.14
C VAL A 38 -5.04 -0.71 -3.28
N ASP A 39 -6.03 -0.97 -4.15
CA ASP A 39 -7.28 -0.21 -4.22
C ASP A 39 -8.06 -0.30 -2.90
N ASN A 40 -8.52 0.86 -2.45
CA ASN A 40 -9.30 1.04 -1.24
C ASN A 40 -10.68 1.68 -1.50
N GLY A 41 -11.13 1.67 -2.75
CA GLY A 41 -12.50 2.04 -3.14
C GLY A 41 -12.59 3.03 -4.30
N ASN A 42 -11.53 3.25 -5.10
CA ASN A 42 -11.64 4.10 -6.30
C ASN A 42 -12.64 3.51 -7.28
N ASN A 43 -12.63 2.19 -7.46
CA ASN A 43 -13.50 1.52 -8.42
C ASN A 43 -15.00 1.66 -8.11
N ASP A 44 -15.38 1.95 -6.87
CA ASP A 44 -16.78 2.19 -6.49
C ASP A 44 -17.35 3.47 -7.13
N TYR A 45 -16.46 4.40 -7.52
CA TYR A 45 -16.78 5.64 -8.23
C TYR A 45 -16.72 5.52 -9.76
N LEU A 46 -16.29 4.39 -10.31
CA LEU A 46 -16.06 4.18 -11.75
C LEU A 46 -17.13 3.29 -12.39
N VAL A 47 -17.49 3.51 -13.65
CA VAL A 47 -18.40 2.61 -14.37
C VAL A 47 -17.67 1.34 -14.79
N THR A 48 -17.57 0.38 -13.86
CA THR A 48 -16.85 -0.89 -14.02
C THR A 48 -17.54 -2.00 -13.22
N THR A 49 -17.33 -3.25 -13.64
CA THR A 49 -17.73 -4.46 -12.89
C THR A 49 -16.69 -4.87 -11.86
N ALA A 50 -15.45 -4.38 -11.98
CA ALA A 50 -14.40 -4.63 -11.00
C ALA A 50 -14.63 -3.74 -9.78
N ARG A 51 -15.55 -4.12 -8.90
CA ARG A 51 -15.91 -3.38 -7.68
C ARG A 51 -15.80 -4.30 -6.46
N ALA A 52 -15.54 -3.68 -5.31
CA ALA A 52 -15.45 -4.36 -4.02
C ALA A 52 -16.44 -3.77 -3.00
N ASP A 53 -17.63 -3.42 -3.48
CA ASP A 53 -18.73 -2.80 -2.75
C ASP A 53 -19.80 -3.82 -2.30
N ASN A 54 -19.52 -5.12 -2.44
CA ASN A 54 -20.44 -6.22 -2.11
C ASN A 54 -19.82 -7.29 -1.19
N TYR A 55 -20.65 -8.19 -0.65
CA TYR A 55 -20.16 -9.37 0.08
C TYR A 55 -19.29 -10.26 -0.83
N PRO A 56 -18.16 -10.84 -0.37
CA PRO A 56 -17.68 -10.93 1.02
C PRO A 56 -16.72 -9.80 1.47
N TYR A 57 -16.49 -8.78 0.64
CA TYR A 57 -15.53 -7.71 0.94
C TYR A 57 -15.83 -7.02 2.28
N GLY A 58 -14.78 -6.76 3.06
CA GLY A 58 -14.88 -6.07 4.35
C GLY A 58 -15.50 -6.88 5.52
N ILE A 59 -15.70 -8.19 5.39
CA ILE A 59 -16.26 -9.03 6.47
C ILE A 59 -15.41 -9.05 7.75
N ASP A 60 -14.08 -8.95 7.62
CA ASP A 60 -13.12 -8.91 8.73
C ASP A 60 -12.79 -7.47 9.16
N TYR A 61 -13.31 -6.47 8.45
CA TYR A 61 -13.19 -5.07 8.85
C TYR A 61 -14.01 -4.80 10.12
N PRO A 62 -13.62 -3.85 11.01
CA PRO A 62 -14.39 -3.56 12.23
C PRO A 62 -15.87 -3.25 11.98
N THR A 63 -16.21 -2.68 10.83
CA THR A 63 -17.60 -2.37 10.44
C THR A 63 -18.37 -3.57 9.90
N ARG A 64 -17.69 -4.66 9.51
CA ARG A 64 -18.22 -5.83 8.79
C ARG A 64 -19.02 -5.48 7.53
N ARG A 65 -18.61 -4.42 6.85
CA ARG A 65 -19.24 -3.92 5.62
C ARG A 65 -18.19 -3.77 4.52
N PRO A 66 -18.59 -3.89 3.24
CA PRO A 66 -17.70 -3.58 2.13
C PRO A 66 -17.07 -2.21 2.29
N THR A 67 -15.75 -2.14 2.04
CA THR A 67 -14.95 -0.93 2.20
C THR A 67 -14.36 -0.42 0.90
N GLY A 68 -14.70 -1.06 -0.24
CA GLY A 68 -14.07 -0.80 -1.54
C GLY A 68 -12.71 -1.47 -1.71
N ARG A 69 -12.22 -2.20 -0.69
CA ARG A 69 -11.00 -3.00 -0.77
C ARG A 69 -11.32 -4.37 -1.33
N PHE A 70 -10.50 -4.84 -2.26
CA PHE A 70 -10.51 -6.23 -2.74
C PHE A 70 -9.88 -7.17 -1.69
N SER A 71 -10.30 -7.04 -0.43
CA SER A 71 -9.94 -7.90 0.70
C SER A 71 -11.12 -8.02 1.69
N ASN A 72 -11.08 -9.00 2.58
CA ASN A 72 -12.00 -9.09 3.71
C ASN A 72 -11.75 -7.98 4.75
N GLY A 73 -10.57 -7.35 4.74
CA GLY A 73 -10.18 -6.35 5.73
C GLY A 73 -9.24 -5.31 5.14
N LEU A 74 -8.23 -4.93 5.92
CA LEU A 74 -7.17 -4.01 5.51
C LEU A 74 -6.35 -4.59 4.35
N ASN A 75 -5.88 -3.73 3.46
CA ASN A 75 -4.91 -4.07 2.42
C ASN A 75 -3.51 -3.60 2.85
N ILE A 76 -2.48 -3.91 2.03
CA ILE A 76 -1.07 -3.61 2.37
C ILE A 76 -0.85 -2.11 2.67
N PRO A 77 -1.33 -1.16 1.85
CA PRO A 77 -1.23 0.26 2.16
C PRO A 77 -1.79 0.66 3.52
N ASP A 78 -2.92 0.08 3.94
CA ASP A 78 -3.47 0.38 5.27
C ASP A 78 -2.55 -0.08 6.38
N ILE A 79 -2.02 -1.31 6.28
CA ILE A 79 -1.10 -1.88 7.27
C ILE A 79 0.19 -1.04 7.32
N ILE A 80 0.67 -0.56 6.17
CA ILE A 80 1.81 0.36 6.11
C ILE A 80 1.47 1.68 6.80
N SER A 81 0.30 2.27 6.50
CA SER A 81 -0.19 3.48 7.17
C SER A 81 -0.22 3.32 8.69
N GLU A 82 -0.79 2.23 9.19
CA GLU A 82 -0.83 1.92 10.63
C GLU A 82 0.58 1.79 11.21
N ALA A 83 1.47 1.07 10.53
CA ALA A 83 2.85 0.86 10.98
C ALA A 83 3.68 2.16 11.03
N ILE A 84 3.37 3.15 10.20
CA ILE A 84 4.02 4.47 10.20
C ILE A 84 3.26 5.53 11.03
N GLY A 85 2.20 5.13 11.75
CA GLY A 85 1.43 6.01 12.62
C GLY A 85 0.56 7.02 11.85
N MET A 86 0.14 6.67 10.64
CA MET A 86 -0.71 7.48 9.77
C MET A 86 -2.10 6.85 9.61
N PRO A 87 -3.15 7.66 9.39
CA PRO A 87 -4.42 7.12 8.94
C PRO A 87 -4.27 6.49 7.54
N SER A 88 -5.19 5.58 7.19
CA SER A 88 -5.32 5.09 5.82
C SER A 88 -5.60 6.25 4.88
N THR A 89 -4.95 6.24 3.72
CA THR A 89 -5.25 7.16 2.62
C THR A 89 -6.70 6.98 2.15
N LEU A 90 -7.31 8.02 1.59
CA LEU A 90 -8.61 7.91 0.92
C LEU A 90 -8.45 7.58 -0.57
N PRO A 91 -9.47 6.99 -1.23
CA PRO A 91 -9.51 6.89 -2.68
C PRO A 91 -9.36 8.28 -3.32
N TYR A 92 -8.58 8.40 -4.39
CA TYR A 92 -8.43 9.63 -5.15
C TYR A 92 -9.77 10.22 -5.61
N LEU A 93 -10.71 9.36 -5.98
CA LEU A 93 -12.04 9.76 -6.44
C LEU A 93 -13.03 10.07 -5.29
N SER A 94 -12.60 9.94 -4.04
CA SER A 94 -13.44 10.21 -2.88
C SER A 94 -13.71 11.72 -2.74
N PRO A 95 -14.98 12.14 -2.58
CA PRO A 95 -15.30 13.55 -2.29
C PRO A 95 -14.79 14.01 -0.92
N GLN A 96 -14.43 13.06 -0.03
CA GLN A 96 -13.83 13.35 1.27
C GLN A 96 -12.32 13.63 1.20
N LEU A 97 -11.66 13.40 0.05
CA LEU A 97 -10.25 13.73 -0.17
C LEU A 97 -10.06 15.23 -0.38
N THR A 98 -10.27 15.99 0.69
CA THR A 98 -10.14 17.46 0.72
C THR A 98 -9.54 17.89 2.05
N GLY A 99 -9.07 19.14 2.15
CA GLY A 99 -8.54 19.71 3.40
C GLY A 99 -7.39 18.88 3.99
N GLU A 100 -7.47 18.58 5.29
CA GLU A 100 -6.46 17.82 6.01
C GLU A 100 -6.29 16.38 5.49
N ASN A 101 -7.35 15.77 4.94
CA ASN A 101 -7.27 14.43 4.35
C ASN A 101 -6.36 14.39 3.13
N LEU A 102 -6.26 15.50 2.38
CA LEU A 102 -5.33 15.59 1.24
C LEU A 102 -3.86 15.61 1.71
N LEU A 103 -3.60 16.10 2.92
CA LEU A 103 -2.24 16.18 3.49
C LEU A 103 -1.73 14.82 3.99
N VAL A 104 -2.65 13.87 4.27
CA VAL A 104 -2.31 12.47 4.53
C VAL A 104 -1.75 11.80 3.25
N GLY A 105 -2.22 12.25 2.09
CA GLY A 105 -1.94 11.65 0.79
C GLY A 105 -3.19 10.98 0.20
N ALA A 106 -3.00 10.24 -0.90
CA ALA A 106 -4.12 9.72 -1.68
C ALA A 106 -3.79 8.36 -2.30
N ASN A 107 -4.82 7.55 -2.48
CA ASN A 107 -4.74 6.28 -3.17
C ASN A 107 -5.27 6.42 -4.60
N PHE A 108 -4.42 6.23 -5.59
CA PHE A 108 -4.73 6.30 -7.01
C PHE A 108 -4.92 4.92 -7.66
N ALA A 109 -4.88 3.84 -6.86
CA ALA A 109 -4.99 2.50 -7.39
C ALA A 109 -6.37 2.20 -7.94
N SER A 110 -6.45 1.34 -8.95
CA SER A 110 -7.72 0.97 -9.57
C SER A 110 -7.69 -0.47 -10.05
N ALA A 111 -8.69 -1.26 -9.65
CA ALA A 111 -8.80 -2.64 -10.13
C ALA A 111 -9.05 -2.69 -11.65
N GLY A 112 -8.37 -3.63 -12.31
CA GLY A 112 -8.47 -3.84 -13.75
C GLY A 112 -7.46 -3.06 -14.59
N ILE A 113 -6.52 -2.33 -13.97
CA ILE A 113 -5.32 -1.88 -14.69
C ILE A 113 -4.40 -3.09 -14.96
N GLY A 114 -3.75 -3.11 -16.13
CA GLY A 114 -2.84 -4.19 -16.53
C GLY A 114 -1.43 -3.69 -16.79
N ILE A 115 -0.51 -4.65 -16.92
CA ILE A 115 0.91 -4.46 -17.28
C ILE A 115 1.01 -3.98 -18.73
N LEU A 116 0.81 -2.68 -19.02
CA LEU A 116 1.13 -2.12 -20.33
C LEU A 116 2.54 -1.51 -20.31
N ASN A 117 3.31 -1.81 -21.36
CA ASN A 117 4.70 -1.40 -21.57
C ASN A 117 4.94 0.12 -21.59
N ASP A 118 3.88 0.93 -21.63
CA ASP A 118 3.97 2.39 -21.77
C ASP A 118 4.18 3.12 -20.44
N THR A 119 4.33 2.40 -19.31
CA THR A 119 4.35 2.98 -17.95
C THR A 119 5.76 3.24 -17.39
N GLY A 120 6.64 3.83 -18.20
CA GLY A 120 7.96 4.35 -17.78
C GLY A 120 7.91 5.56 -16.82
N ILE A 121 7.15 5.46 -15.72
CA ILE A 121 6.79 6.59 -14.82
C ILE A 121 7.81 6.76 -13.67
N GLN A 122 8.80 5.87 -13.51
CA GLN A 122 9.69 5.88 -12.34
C GLN A 122 10.49 7.18 -12.21
N PHE A 123 11.06 7.70 -13.31
CA PHE A 123 11.75 9.01 -13.30
C PHE A 123 10.81 10.16 -12.93
N LYS A 124 9.53 10.08 -13.36
CA LYS A 124 8.56 11.15 -13.12
C LYS A 124 8.22 11.31 -11.64
N LEU A 125 8.14 10.22 -10.88
CA LEU A 125 7.83 10.31 -9.44
C LEU A 125 8.92 11.09 -8.68
N TYR A 126 10.20 10.87 -9.02
CA TYR A 126 11.30 11.61 -8.40
C TYR A 126 11.27 13.11 -8.76
N GLU A 127 11.01 13.43 -10.03
CA GLU A 127 10.83 14.82 -10.51
C GLU A 127 9.65 15.52 -9.80
N LEU A 128 8.58 14.79 -9.50
CA LEU A 128 7.42 15.28 -8.76
C LEU A 128 7.67 15.42 -7.25
N GLY A 129 8.89 15.14 -6.77
CA GLY A 129 9.29 15.36 -5.38
C GLY A 129 9.28 14.11 -4.50
N ALA A 130 9.01 12.92 -5.05
CA ALA A 130 9.12 11.69 -4.27
C ALA A 130 10.58 11.46 -3.83
N ARG A 131 10.78 11.13 -2.55
CA ARG A 131 12.11 10.89 -1.96
C ARG A 131 12.26 9.53 -1.28
N ARG A 132 11.15 8.80 -1.16
CA ARG A 132 11.11 7.40 -0.72
C ARG A 132 9.96 6.75 -1.47
N VAL A 133 10.28 5.74 -2.27
CA VAL A 133 9.32 5.03 -3.10
C VAL A 133 9.51 3.54 -2.85
N LEU A 134 8.47 2.89 -2.33
CA LEU A 134 8.43 1.43 -2.25
C LEU A 134 7.83 0.90 -3.54
N VAL A 135 8.56 0.00 -4.20
CA VAL A 135 8.12 -0.64 -5.45
C VAL A 135 7.98 -2.13 -5.20
N THR A 136 6.77 -2.63 -5.22
CA THR A 136 6.49 -4.05 -4.99
C THR A 136 6.68 -4.83 -6.28
N GLY A 137 7.50 -5.88 -6.25
CA GLY A 137 7.60 -6.83 -7.35
C GLY A 137 6.36 -7.72 -7.46
N THR A 138 6.25 -8.47 -8.53
CA THR A 138 5.16 -9.42 -8.71
C THR A 138 5.21 -10.52 -7.65
N GLY A 139 4.04 -10.95 -7.18
CA GLY A 139 3.93 -12.08 -6.25
C GLY A 139 3.94 -13.43 -6.94
N ALA A 140 3.67 -14.47 -6.15
CA ALA A 140 3.55 -15.85 -6.64
C ALA A 140 2.20 -16.08 -7.35
N MET A 141 1.97 -15.40 -8.46
CA MET A 141 0.69 -15.37 -9.18
C MET A 141 0.17 -16.77 -9.55
N GLY A 142 1.04 -17.69 -9.94
CA GLY A 142 0.64 -19.06 -10.29
C GLY A 142 0.08 -19.84 -9.10
N CYS A 143 0.32 -19.38 -7.88
CA CYS A 143 -0.22 -19.96 -6.65
C CYS A 143 -1.54 -19.30 -6.21
N ALA A 144 -2.07 -18.32 -6.95
CA ALA A 144 -3.33 -17.68 -6.61
C ALA A 144 -4.48 -18.69 -6.69
N PRO A 145 -5.51 -18.62 -5.81
CA PRO A 145 -6.61 -19.59 -5.80
C PRO A 145 -7.33 -19.75 -7.14
N ALA A 146 -7.47 -18.66 -7.91
CA ALA A 146 -8.08 -18.70 -9.24
C ALA A 146 -7.25 -19.50 -10.26
N GLU A 147 -5.92 -19.43 -10.16
CA GLU A 147 -4.99 -20.18 -11.02
C GLU A 147 -4.92 -21.64 -10.59
N LEU A 148 -4.89 -21.90 -9.28
CA LEU A 148 -4.97 -23.25 -8.74
C LEU A 148 -6.28 -23.93 -9.18
N ALA A 149 -7.42 -23.25 -9.05
CA ALA A 149 -8.71 -23.81 -9.45
C ALA A 149 -8.79 -24.16 -10.95
N GLN A 150 -8.03 -23.46 -11.80
CA GLN A 150 -8.05 -23.67 -13.26
C GLN A 150 -6.97 -24.63 -13.77
N HIS A 151 -5.81 -24.64 -13.13
CA HIS A 151 -4.61 -25.29 -13.68
C HIS A 151 -4.03 -26.39 -12.78
N SER A 152 -4.32 -26.36 -11.48
CA SER A 152 -3.73 -27.28 -10.51
C SER A 152 -4.52 -28.59 -10.42
N ARG A 153 -3.79 -29.70 -10.27
CA ARG A 153 -4.36 -31.04 -9.99
C ARG A 153 -4.06 -31.51 -8.57
N ASN A 154 -3.01 -31.00 -7.93
CA ASN A 154 -2.56 -31.44 -6.61
C ASN A 154 -2.08 -30.28 -5.71
N GLY A 155 -2.57 -29.06 -5.93
CA GLY A 155 -2.17 -27.86 -5.21
C GLY A 155 -0.89 -27.21 -5.75
N GLU A 156 -0.36 -27.68 -6.88
CA GLU A 156 0.79 -27.09 -7.55
C GLU A 156 0.48 -25.74 -8.19
N CYS A 157 1.40 -24.78 -8.01
CA CYS A 157 1.29 -23.49 -8.66
C CYS A 157 1.45 -23.61 -10.18
N TYR A 158 0.71 -22.78 -10.92
CA TYR A 158 0.78 -22.74 -12.37
C TYR A 158 2.14 -22.19 -12.85
N GLY A 159 2.94 -23.06 -13.46
CA GLY A 159 4.34 -22.78 -13.78
C GLY A 159 4.58 -21.62 -14.76
N ALA A 160 3.66 -21.35 -15.68
CA ALA A 160 3.81 -20.26 -16.64
C ALA A 160 3.84 -18.89 -15.94
N LEU A 161 2.92 -18.65 -14.99
CA LEU A 161 2.88 -17.41 -14.23
C LEU A 161 4.03 -17.29 -13.22
N GLN A 162 4.46 -18.42 -12.63
CA GLN A 162 5.67 -18.42 -11.81
C GLN A 162 6.92 -18.06 -12.62
N THR A 163 7.02 -18.55 -13.85
CA THR A 163 8.13 -18.22 -14.76
C THR A 163 8.10 -16.74 -15.15
N ALA A 164 6.92 -16.19 -15.44
CA ALA A 164 6.76 -14.77 -15.72
C ALA A 164 7.26 -13.89 -14.57
N ALA A 165 6.88 -14.21 -13.32
CA ALA A 165 7.35 -13.51 -12.13
C ALA A 165 8.87 -13.61 -11.96
N ALA A 166 9.44 -14.80 -12.20
CA ALA A 166 10.89 -15.04 -12.10
C ALA A 166 11.71 -14.28 -13.16
N LEU A 167 11.13 -13.99 -14.33
CA LEU A 167 11.75 -13.16 -15.37
C LEU A 167 11.60 -11.67 -15.08
N PHE A 168 10.43 -11.26 -14.59
CA PHE A 168 10.10 -9.85 -14.36
C PHE A 168 10.81 -9.27 -13.13
N ASN A 169 10.75 -9.95 -11.98
CA ASN A 169 11.23 -9.40 -10.70
C ASN A 169 12.72 -9.01 -10.72
N PRO A 170 13.65 -9.82 -11.28
CA PRO A 170 15.06 -9.41 -11.38
C PRO A 170 15.26 -8.18 -12.27
N GLN A 171 14.50 -8.05 -13.36
CA GLN A 171 14.56 -6.88 -14.25
C GLN A 171 14.07 -5.62 -13.53
N LEU A 172 13.01 -5.72 -12.73
CA LEU A 172 12.53 -4.63 -11.89
C LEU A 172 13.61 -4.16 -10.90
N VAL A 173 14.26 -5.10 -10.21
CA VAL A 173 15.34 -4.77 -9.25
C VAL A 173 16.51 -4.10 -9.96
N ASN A 174 16.91 -4.60 -11.14
CA ASN A 174 17.98 -3.98 -11.94
C ASN A 174 17.61 -2.56 -12.41
N LEU A 175 16.35 -2.35 -12.83
CA LEU A 175 15.85 -1.04 -13.21
C LEU A 175 15.89 -0.06 -12.02
N ILE A 176 15.40 -0.48 -10.85
CA ILE A 176 15.45 0.32 -9.62
C ILE A 176 16.89 0.69 -9.25
N ALA A 177 17.82 -0.26 -9.34
CA ALA A 177 19.24 -0.02 -9.09
C ALA A 177 19.82 1.00 -10.09
N SER A 178 19.49 0.87 -11.38
CA SER A 178 19.91 1.82 -12.42
C SER A 178 19.37 3.22 -12.17
N VAL A 179 18.09 3.35 -11.82
CA VAL A 179 17.44 4.64 -11.54
C VAL A 179 18.06 5.30 -10.29
N ASN A 180 18.26 4.56 -9.20
CA ASN A 180 18.91 5.08 -8.00
C ASN A 180 20.36 5.51 -8.28
N ALA A 181 21.09 4.77 -9.13
CA ALA A 181 22.44 5.13 -9.54
C ALA A 181 22.47 6.43 -10.37
N GLU A 182 21.51 6.62 -11.28
CA GLU A 182 21.36 7.85 -12.06
C GLU A 182 21.00 9.05 -11.17
N ILE A 183 20.13 8.85 -10.19
CA ILE A 183 19.74 9.88 -9.21
C ILE A 183 20.90 10.19 -8.23
N GLY A 184 21.76 9.20 -7.97
CA GLY A 184 22.81 9.27 -6.95
C GLY A 184 22.29 9.13 -5.51
N GLN A 185 21.08 8.59 -5.32
CA GLN A 185 20.45 8.35 -4.01
C GLN A 185 19.55 7.11 -4.05
N ASP A 186 19.48 6.40 -2.92
CA ASP A 186 18.56 5.27 -2.72
C ASP A 186 17.13 5.76 -2.42
N VAL A 187 16.44 6.20 -3.47
CA VAL A 187 15.05 6.69 -3.39
C VAL A 187 14.06 5.55 -3.53
N PHE A 188 14.30 4.65 -4.48
CA PHE A 188 13.42 3.54 -4.82
C PHE A 188 13.89 2.26 -4.12
N VAL A 189 12.98 1.56 -3.45
CA VAL A 189 13.26 0.31 -2.72
C VAL A 189 12.34 -0.77 -3.24
N ALA A 190 12.91 -1.88 -3.70
CA ALA A 190 12.15 -3.03 -4.15
C ALA A 190 11.64 -3.86 -2.95
N ALA A 191 10.34 -4.18 -2.92
CA ALA A 191 9.76 -5.14 -2.00
C ALA A 191 9.54 -6.48 -2.72
N ASN A 192 10.04 -7.57 -2.13
CA ASN A 192 9.96 -8.91 -2.71
C ASN A 192 8.66 -9.62 -2.31
N ALA A 193 7.56 -9.28 -2.98
CA ALA A 193 6.26 -9.93 -2.73
C ALA A 193 6.28 -11.42 -3.06
N TYR A 194 7.01 -11.84 -4.10
CA TYR A 194 7.15 -13.26 -4.45
C TYR A 194 7.66 -14.09 -3.28
N GLN A 195 8.78 -13.68 -2.67
CA GLN A 195 9.34 -14.39 -1.53
C GLN A 195 8.38 -14.36 -0.34
N MET A 196 7.78 -13.20 -0.03
CA MET A 196 6.78 -13.10 1.04
C MET A 196 5.61 -14.08 0.86
N ASN A 197 5.09 -14.20 -0.37
CA ASN A 197 4.02 -15.15 -0.66
C ASN A 197 4.49 -16.60 -0.53
N MET A 198 5.67 -16.91 -1.06
CA MET A 198 6.21 -18.27 -1.00
C MET A 198 6.55 -18.69 0.44
N ASP A 199 7.08 -17.80 1.28
CA ASP A 199 7.35 -18.07 2.70
C ASP A 199 6.06 -18.44 3.43
N TYR A 200 4.99 -17.69 3.20
CA TYR A 200 3.69 -17.98 3.78
C TYR A 200 3.11 -19.31 3.25
N LEU A 201 3.18 -19.55 1.94
CA LEU A 201 2.63 -20.77 1.33
C LEU A 201 3.38 -22.03 1.77
N THR A 202 4.69 -21.94 2.01
CA THR A 202 5.54 -23.08 2.36
C THR A 202 5.61 -23.33 3.86
N ASN A 203 5.42 -22.29 4.69
CA ASN A 203 5.46 -22.41 6.14
C ASN A 203 4.40 -21.53 6.85
N PRO A 204 3.10 -21.77 6.63
CA PRO A 204 2.04 -20.90 7.15
C PRO A 204 1.99 -20.84 8.69
N GLU A 205 2.39 -21.92 9.38
CA GLU A 205 2.38 -21.98 10.85
C GLU A 205 3.28 -20.92 11.50
N GLN A 206 4.35 -20.49 10.81
CA GLN A 206 5.22 -19.39 11.27
C GLN A 206 4.49 -18.04 11.31
N PHE A 207 3.41 -17.90 10.55
CA PHE A 207 2.62 -16.67 10.44
C PHE A 207 1.31 -16.74 11.24
N GLY A 208 1.13 -17.79 12.05
CA GLY A 208 -0.04 -18.02 12.88
C GLY A 208 -1.09 -18.95 12.23
N ASN A 209 -1.97 -19.53 13.06
CA ASN A 209 -3.02 -20.45 12.64
C ASN A 209 -4.21 -19.72 12.01
N TYR A 210 -3.98 -19.03 10.90
CA TYR A 210 -5.04 -18.58 10.03
C TYR A 210 -5.34 -19.71 9.06
N ASN A 211 -6.58 -20.18 9.05
CA ASN A 211 -7.04 -21.13 8.05
C ASN A 211 -6.66 -20.56 6.67
N SER A 212 -5.91 -21.28 5.85
CA SER A 212 -5.45 -20.79 4.53
C SER A 212 -6.60 -20.37 3.62
N SER A 213 -7.84 -20.76 3.96
CA SER A 213 -9.11 -20.30 3.38
C SER A 213 -9.49 -18.85 3.69
N LEU A 214 -8.85 -18.19 4.67
CA LEU A 214 -9.05 -16.77 5.00
C LEU A 214 -8.24 -15.83 4.10
N ILE A 215 -7.33 -16.36 3.28
CA ILE A 215 -6.67 -15.64 2.18
C ILE A 215 -7.38 -15.99 0.87
N ASN A 216 -8.72 -15.99 0.89
CA ASN A 216 -9.52 -16.03 -0.34
C ASN A 216 -9.57 -14.67 -1.05
N LEU A 217 -8.73 -13.71 -0.65
CA LEU A 217 -8.75 -12.36 -1.20
C LEU A 217 -7.44 -11.60 -0.99
N LEU A 218 -6.32 -12.28 -1.26
CA LEU A 218 -5.09 -11.58 -1.64
C LEU A 218 -4.79 -12.00 -3.09
N VAL A 219 -5.55 -11.42 -4.02
CA VAL A 219 -5.28 -11.53 -5.46
C VAL A 219 -4.01 -10.72 -5.73
N VAL A 220 -2.84 -11.35 -5.62
CA VAL A 220 -1.57 -10.67 -5.82
C VAL A 220 -1.31 -10.39 -7.30
N LEU A 221 -1.35 -9.10 -7.67
CA LEU A 221 -0.48 -8.50 -8.68
C LEU A 221 -0.10 -7.10 -8.21
N THR A 222 1.18 -6.77 -8.26
CA THR A 222 1.66 -5.40 -8.29
C THR A 222 2.68 -5.37 -9.41
N VAL A 223 2.47 -4.40 -10.31
CA VAL A 223 2.76 -4.40 -11.75
C VAL A 223 1.83 -5.32 -12.54
#